data_AF-A0A7K2WCS4-F1
#
_entry.id   AF-A0A7K2WCS4-F1
#
_cell.length_a   1.000
_cell.length_b   1.000
_cell.length_c   1.000
_cell.angle_alpha   90.00
_cell.angle_beta   90.00
_cell.angle_gamma   90.00
#
_symmetry.space_group_name_H-M   'P 1'
#
loop_
_entity.id
_entity.type
_entity.pdbx_description
1 polymer ?
#
loop_
_entity_poly.entity_id
_entity_poly.type
_entity_poly.pdbx_seq_one_letter_code
_entity_poly.pdbx_strand_id
1 'polypeptide(L)'
;MTAVASAFAVRDGGSRQLAGTGTLLRFALRRDRVMIPLWIAVDALMVLSMPNTLEGLYGTAAERTGLVAQMSANSSLRAMVGPLLGDSIGALTAWRAGLYAALLAAVMSLLVVVRHTRDEEESGRQELISSAMVGRRAPLTAALLAAAAANALLALVITVGLAGQGVVGALALGLGIGGVGMVFATMAAIVAQLTESARLARGLTGAVLGAAFVLRAAGDTGTNDGSSVPTWLSPLGWLENTRPYAGERWWVLLLFAAAALLQGAVAYALAGRRDLGMSFLPTLPQALGSARAGGTPIGPTIGRLGSAAALAWRLQRGGVLGWSVGFFVAGAVYGGMVDGATDLVADNDKAREIFTRMGGQSGLTDAFLAATVGMMGLVAALYIVSSVLRLHGEESSGRAEPVLANAVGRLRWAAGHLVIAFGGSALIMVLAGLGFAAGHGRATGPILGACLAQLPAVWVIGGLAVLLYGVLPRGAVVAWGVAGAALLIGWVGPALDVPQVVLDLSPYGHLPKLPGPHMAWTPVLTLTGIAAVLVAGGLLGLRRRDMTA
;
A
#
# COMPACT_ATOMS: atom_id res chain seq x y z
N MET A 1 -39.90 -62.70 19.38
CA MET A 1 -40.03 -61.30 18.93
C MET A 1 -38.92 -60.50 19.57
N THR A 2 -37.88 -60.19 18.80
CA THR A 2 -36.78 -59.30 19.21
C THR A 2 -36.53 -58.38 18.01
N ALA A 3 -36.91 -57.11 18.15
CA ALA A 3 -36.73 -56.11 17.11
C ALA A 3 -35.39 -55.39 17.31
N VAL A 4 -34.64 -55.36 16.22
CA VAL A 4 -33.28 -54.91 16.00
C VAL A 4 -33.12 -53.40 16.25
N ALA A 5 -32.10 -53.03 17.00
CA ALA A 5 -31.60 -51.65 17.05
C ALA A 5 -31.00 -51.29 15.68
N SER A 6 -31.64 -50.37 14.96
CA SER A 6 -31.08 -49.78 13.76
C SER A 6 -29.90 -48.89 14.15
N ALA A 7 -28.69 -49.39 13.93
CA ALA A 7 -27.50 -48.56 13.89
C ALA A 7 -27.74 -47.41 12.89
N PHE A 8 -27.59 -46.17 13.35
CA PHE A 8 -27.44 -45.03 12.44
C PHE A 8 -26.18 -45.29 11.62
N ALA A 9 -26.35 -45.88 10.45
CA ALA A 9 -25.31 -45.94 9.45
C ALA A 9 -24.94 -44.49 9.11
N VAL A 10 -23.80 -44.04 9.63
CA VAL A 10 -23.12 -42.85 9.14
C VAL A 10 -22.93 -43.10 7.66
N ARG A 11 -23.70 -42.40 6.83
CA ARG A 11 -23.46 -42.41 5.39
C ARG A 11 -22.03 -41.92 5.21
N ASP A 12 -21.17 -42.74 4.61
CA ASP A 12 -19.90 -42.33 3.99
C ASP A 12 -20.20 -41.44 2.77
N GLY A 13 -20.89 -40.33 3.00
CA GLY A 13 -21.02 -39.25 2.04
C GLY A 13 -19.70 -38.52 2.07
N GLY A 14 -18.82 -38.82 1.10
CA GLY A 14 -17.52 -38.18 0.95
C GLY A 14 -17.62 -36.69 1.30
N SER A 15 -16.83 -36.27 2.30
CA SER A 15 -16.92 -34.94 2.90
C SER A 15 -17.07 -33.89 1.79
N ARG A 16 -18.20 -33.19 1.73
CA ARG A 16 -18.42 -32.15 0.70
C ARG A 16 -17.59 -30.93 1.08
N GLN A 17 -16.27 -31.01 0.95
CA GLN A 17 -15.31 -29.99 1.38
C GLN A 17 -15.51 -28.64 0.67
N LEU A 18 -16.20 -28.64 -0.47
CA LEU A 18 -16.55 -27.47 -1.28
C LEU A 18 -18.06 -27.16 -1.26
N ALA A 19 -18.84 -27.77 -0.36
CA ALA A 19 -20.25 -27.39 -0.20
C ALA A 19 -20.35 -25.90 0.18
N GLY A 20 -21.27 -25.18 -0.47
CA GLY A 20 -21.50 -23.77 -0.18
C GLY A 20 -20.58 -22.76 -0.90
N THR A 21 -19.57 -23.21 -1.65
CA THR A 21 -18.63 -22.30 -2.37
C THR A 21 -19.36 -21.33 -3.30
N GLY A 22 -20.35 -21.79 -4.08
CA GLY A 22 -21.09 -20.92 -4.99
C GLY A 22 -21.91 -19.83 -4.28
N THR A 23 -22.49 -20.17 -3.13
CA THR A 23 -23.23 -19.20 -2.30
C THR A 23 -22.29 -18.17 -1.69
N LEU A 24 -21.14 -18.62 -1.16
CA LEU A 24 -20.11 -17.73 -0.60
C LEU A 24 -19.48 -16.83 -1.68
N LEU A 25 -19.23 -17.36 -2.88
CA LEU A 25 -18.73 -16.57 -4.00
C LEU A 25 -19.73 -15.48 -4.40
N ARG A 26 -21.01 -15.84 -4.57
CA ARG A 26 -22.07 -14.87 -4.88
C ARG A 26 -22.17 -13.80 -3.79
N PHE A 27 -22.07 -14.20 -2.52
CA PHE A 27 -22.06 -13.27 -1.40
C PHE A 27 -20.85 -12.34 -1.43
N ALA A 28 -19.64 -12.87 -1.66
CA ALA A 28 -18.41 -12.10 -1.76
C ALA A 28 -18.50 -11.05 -2.87
N LEU A 29 -18.94 -11.44 -4.08
CA LEU A 29 -19.12 -10.52 -5.21
C LEU A 29 -20.19 -9.46 -4.94
N ARG A 30 -21.28 -9.80 -4.26
CA ARG A 30 -22.30 -8.81 -3.85
C ARG A 30 -21.78 -7.83 -2.81
N ARG A 31 -21.02 -8.31 -1.84
CA ARG A 31 -20.42 -7.49 -0.78
C ARG A 31 -19.37 -6.52 -1.34
N ASP A 32 -18.67 -6.94 -2.39
CA ASP A 32 -17.59 -6.15 -3.00
C ASP A 32 -18.00 -5.50 -4.33
N ARG A 33 -19.32 -5.37 -4.58
CA ARG A 33 -19.90 -4.74 -5.77
C ARG A 33 -19.49 -3.28 -6.03
N VAL A 34 -18.94 -2.61 -5.02
CA VAL A 34 -18.37 -1.26 -5.16
C VAL A 34 -16.85 -1.34 -5.18
N MET A 35 -16.26 -2.09 -4.25
CA MET A 35 -14.81 -2.18 -4.09
C MET A 35 -14.11 -2.75 -5.33
N ILE A 36 -14.54 -3.93 -5.82
CA ILE A 36 -13.89 -4.58 -6.97
C ILE A 36 -14.03 -3.71 -8.24
N PRO A 37 -15.23 -3.24 -8.63
CA PRO A 37 -15.35 -2.39 -9.81
C PRO A 37 -14.59 -1.08 -9.70
N LEU A 38 -14.49 -0.49 -8.50
CA LEU A 38 -13.70 0.73 -8.30
C LEU A 38 -12.20 0.47 -8.51
N TRP A 39 -11.65 -0.62 -7.98
CA TRP A 39 -10.26 -1.01 -8.24
C TRP A 39 -10.02 -1.24 -9.73
N ILE A 40 -10.90 -1.99 -10.39
CA ILE A 40 -10.80 -2.25 -11.84
C ILE A 40 -10.92 -0.95 -12.62
N ALA A 41 -11.81 -0.04 -12.25
CA ALA A 41 -11.99 1.24 -12.93
C ALA A 41 -10.78 2.15 -12.77
N VAL A 42 -10.19 2.25 -11.57
CA VAL A 42 -8.97 3.02 -11.33
C VAL A 42 -7.81 2.47 -12.14
N ASP A 43 -7.63 1.16 -12.13
CA ASP A 43 -6.54 0.49 -12.82
C ASP A 43 -6.70 0.58 -14.35
N ALA A 44 -7.92 0.31 -14.86
CA ALA A 44 -8.25 0.47 -16.27
C ALA A 44 -8.12 1.93 -16.72
N LEU A 45 -8.57 2.91 -15.94
CA LEU A 45 -8.41 4.33 -16.27
C LEU A 45 -6.94 4.71 -16.38
N MET A 46 -6.11 4.23 -15.45
CA MET A 46 -4.67 4.47 -15.48
C MET A 46 -4.02 3.89 -16.73
N VAL A 47 -4.38 2.67 -17.14
CA VAL A 47 -3.79 2.02 -18.33
C VAL A 47 -4.33 2.62 -19.62
N LEU A 48 -5.65 2.81 -19.73
CA LEU A 48 -6.33 3.22 -20.96
C LEU A 48 -6.22 4.72 -21.27
N SER A 49 -5.83 5.56 -20.30
CA SER A 49 -5.54 6.98 -20.54
C SER A 49 -4.15 7.24 -21.13
N MET A 50 -3.24 6.27 -21.05
CA MET A 50 -1.85 6.44 -21.48
C MET A 50 -1.65 6.56 -22.98
N PRO A 51 -2.32 5.77 -23.86
CA PRO A 51 -2.10 5.86 -25.29
C PRO A 51 -2.26 7.29 -25.84
N ASN A 52 -3.36 7.97 -25.51
CA ASN A 52 -3.62 9.34 -25.95
C ASN A 52 -2.60 10.34 -25.39
N THR A 53 -2.21 10.16 -24.12
CA THR A 53 -1.21 11.01 -23.47
C THR A 53 0.16 10.84 -24.13
N LEU A 54 0.54 9.60 -24.45
CA LEU A 54 1.81 9.26 -25.09
C LEU A 54 1.83 9.66 -26.56
N GLU A 55 0.71 9.56 -27.28
CA GLU A 55 0.56 10.09 -28.65
C GLU A 55 0.72 11.62 -28.67
N GLY A 56 0.16 12.33 -27.69
CA GLY A 56 0.30 13.77 -27.57
C GLY A 56 1.73 14.22 -27.22
N LEU A 57 2.50 13.39 -26.51
CA LEU A 57 3.88 13.70 -26.10
C LEU A 57 4.96 13.19 -27.07
N TYR A 58 4.71 12.05 -27.73
CA TYR A 58 5.67 11.31 -28.57
C TYR A 58 5.00 10.80 -29.85
N GLY A 59 4.36 11.70 -30.59
CA GLY A 59 3.58 11.35 -31.78
C GLY A 59 4.43 10.83 -32.95
N THR A 60 5.68 11.31 -33.07
CA THR A 60 6.56 10.93 -34.20
C THR A 60 7.41 9.70 -33.86
N ALA A 61 7.80 8.93 -34.88
CA ALA A 61 8.71 7.80 -34.69
C ALA A 61 10.10 8.25 -34.19
N ALA A 62 10.57 9.42 -34.63
CA ALA A 62 11.85 9.98 -34.21
C ALA A 62 11.88 10.33 -32.71
N GLU A 63 10.80 10.92 -32.18
CA GLU A 63 10.65 11.20 -30.75
C GLU A 63 10.64 9.93 -29.91
N ARG A 64 9.96 8.87 -30.39
CA ARG A 64 9.89 7.58 -29.70
C ARG A 64 11.24 6.87 -29.69
N THR A 65 11.98 6.89 -30.79
CA THR A 65 13.35 6.35 -30.84
C THR A 65 14.32 7.14 -29.97
N GLY A 66 14.18 8.47 -29.92
CA GLY A 66 14.93 9.33 -29.02
C GLY A 66 14.68 9.01 -27.54
N LEU A 67 13.42 8.76 -27.17
CA LEU A 67 13.06 8.32 -25.82
C LEU A 67 13.69 6.96 -25.47
N VAL A 68 13.67 5.99 -26.40
CA VAL A 68 14.32 4.68 -26.21
C VAL A 68 15.82 4.86 -25.96
N ALA A 69 16.50 5.70 -26.74
CA ALA A 69 17.93 5.99 -26.58
C ALA A 69 18.22 6.66 -25.23
N GLN A 70 17.39 7.62 -24.81
CA GLN A 70 17.55 8.33 -23.55
C GLN A 70 17.33 7.40 -22.34
N MET A 71 16.31 6.53 -22.40
CA MET A 71 16.02 5.57 -21.35
C MET A 71 17.08 4.48 -21.25
N SER A 72 17.62 4.00 -22.38
CA SER A 72 18.71 3.00 -22.36
C SER A 72 20.02 3.57 -21.79
N ALA A 73 20.29 4.87 -21.97
CA ALA A 73 21.46 5.53 -21.40
C ALA A 73 21.38 5.74 -19.86
N ASN A 74 20.17 5.87 -19.28
CA ASN A 74 20.01 6.19 -17.87
C ASN A 74 19.61 4.96 -17.01
N SER A 75 20.57 4.40 -16.28
CA SER A 75 20.36 3.23 -15.41
C SER A 75 19.39 3.48 -14.24
N SER A 76 19.35 4.71 -13.71
CA SER A 76 18.46 5.08 -12.59
C SER A 76 16.99 5.12 -13.01
N LEU A 77 16.68 5.67 -14.20
CA LEU A 77 15.33 5.68 -14.75
C LEU A 77 14.86 4.26 -15.12
N ARG A 78 15.78 3.41 -15.62
CA ARG A 78 15.49 2.00 -15.90
C ARG A 78 15.15 1.20 -14.66
N ALA A 79 15.84 1.43 -13.55
CA ALA A 79 15.52 0.76 -12.29
C ALA A 79 14.06 0.99 -11.85
N MET A 80 13.50 2.18 -12.11
CA MET A 80 12.15 2.54 -11.71
C MET A 80 11.06 2.00 -12.64
N VAL A 81 11.23 2.21 -13.95
CA VAL A 81 10.15 1.99 -14.93
C VAL A 81 10.36 0.69 -15.72
N GLY A 82 11.60 0.19 -15.76
CA GLY A 82 12.01 -0.99 -16.50
C GLY A 82 12.55 -0.67 -17.88
N PRO A 83 13.03 -1.69 -18.60
CA PRO A 83 13.51 -1.56 -19.96
C PRO A 83 12.35 -1.30 -20.92
N LEU A 84 12.57 -0.37 -21.85
CA LEU A 84 11.66 -0.10 -22.95
C LEU A 84 12.02 -1.03 -24.12
N LEU A 85 11.19 -2.03 -24.36
CA LEU A 85 11.48 -3.14 -25.28
C LEU A 85 10.92 -2.93 -26.71
N GLY A 86 10.21 -1.83 -26.94
CA GLY A 86 9.64 -1.48 -28.24
C GLY A 86 9.28 0.00 -28.33
N ASP A 87 9.07 0.48 -29.56
CA ASP A 87 8.78 1.89 -29.89
C ASP A 87 7.30 2.15 -30.21
N SER A 88 6.45 1.12 -30.21
CA SER A 88 5.01 1.25 -30.42
C SER A 88 4.33 1.95 -29.23
N ILE A 89 3.20 2.62 -29.47
CA ILE A 89 2.40 3.27 -28.42
C ILE A 89 1.91 2.22 -27.41
N GLY A 90 1.57 1.01 -27.87
CA GLY A 90 1.26 -0.14 -27.01
C GLY A 90 2.43 -0.54 -26.12
N ALA A 91 3.65 -0.63 -26.66
CA ALA A 91 4.85 -0.94 -25.88
C ALA A 91 5.19 0.15 -24.86
N LEU A 92 5.07 1.43 -25.23
CA LEU A 92 5.24 2.56 -24.32
C LEU A 92 4.18 2.56 -23.21
N THR A 93 2.94 2.18 -23.53
CA THR A 93 1.87 2.02 -22.54
C THR A 93 2.16 0.90 -21.55
N ALA A 94 2.58 -0.26 -22.06
CA ALA A 94 2.98 -1.40 -21.23
C ALA A 94 4.17 -1.07 -20.32
N TRP A 95 5.18 -0.36 -20.84
CA TRP A 95 6.32 0.12 -20.08
C TRP A 95 5.92 1.13 -19.00
N ARG A 96 5.10 2.14 -19.35
CA ARG A 96 4.80 3.24 -18.42
C ARG A 96 3.78 2.86 -17.35
N ALA A 97 2.75 2.10 -17.71
CA ALA A 97 1.64 1.79 -16.81
C ALA A 97 1.57 0.34 -16.36
N GLY A 98 2.19 -0.61 -17.09
CA GLY A 98 2.05 -2.05 -16.81
C GLY A 98 2.51 -2.45 -15.41
N LEU A 99 3.65 -1.92 -14.93
CA LEU A 99 4.15 -2.21 -13.59
C LEU A 99 3.21 -1.71 -12.49
N TYR A 100 2.75 -0.46 -12.61
CA TYR A 100 1.82 0.12 -11.64
C TYR A 100 0.48 -0.62 -11.65
N ALA A 101 0.00 -1.01 -12.83
CA ALA A 101 -1.24 -1.78 -12.95
C ALA A 101 -1.11 -3.15 -12.28
N ALA A 102 0.01 -3.83 -12.47
CA ALA A 102 0.31 -5.09 -11.80
C ALA A 102 0.38 -4.96 -10.27
N LEU A 103 0.94 -3.86 -9.76
CA LEU A 103 0.95 -3.55 -8.33
C LEU A 103 -0.48 -3.32 -7.79
N LEU A 104 -1.30 -2.54 -8.50
CA LEU A 104 -2.70 -2.31 -8.12
C LEU A 104 -3.51 -3.60 -8.15
N ALA A 105 -3.36 -4.43 -9.18
CA ALA A 105 -3.98 -5.74 -9.29
C ALA A 105 -3.56 -6.69 -8.14
N ALA A 106 -2.28 -6.68 -7.76
CA ALA A 106 -1.77 -7.43 -6.61
C ALA A 106 -2.38 -6.96 -5.29
N VAL A 107 -2.47 -5.64 -5.06
CA VAL A 107 -3.08 -5.04 -3.87
C VAL A 107 -4.59 -5.32 -3.82
N MET A 108 -5.30 -5.18 -4.93
CA MET A 108 -6.72 -5.56 -5.02
C MET A 108 -6.89 -7.03 -4.61
N SER A 109 -6.09 -7.92 -5.19
CA SER A 109 -6.19 -9.36 -4.99
C SER A 109 -5.89 -9.79 -3.56
N LEU A 110 -4.84 -9.24 -2.93
CA LEU A 110 -4.53 -9.54 -1.53
C LEU A 110 -5.62 -9.01 -0.59
N LEU A 111 -6.20 -7.84 -0.88
CA LEU A 111 -7.27 -7.26 -0.05
C LEU A 111 -8.55 -8.11 -0.14
N VAL A 112 -8.94 -8.54 -1.34
CA VAL A 112 -10.09 -9.44 -1.55
C VAL A 112 -9.90 -10.75 -0.80
N VAL A 113 -8.74 -11.40 -0.94
CA VAL A 113 -8.50 -12.70 -0.29
C VAL A 113 -8.50 -12.58 1.23
N VAL A 114 -7.78 -11.61 1.80
CA VAL A 114 -7.74 -11.44 3.27
C VAL A 114 -9.11 -11.05 3.83
N ARG A 115 -9.88 -10.22 3.11
CA ARG A 115 -11.22 -9.77 3.51
C ARG A 115 -12.24 -10.91 3.59
N HIS A 116 -12.16 -11.91 2.71
CA HIS A 116 -13.07 -13.06 2.71
C HIS A 116 -12.50 -14.30 3.40
N THR A 117 -11.35 -14.17 4.06
CA THR A 117 -10.75 -15.23 4.87
C THR A 117 -10.51 -14.73 6.29
N ARG A 118 -9.36 -14.10 6.56
CA ARG A 118 -8.92 -13.78 7.91
C ARG A 118 -9.75 -12.69 8.60
N ASP A 119 -10.31 -11.73 7.86
CA ASP A 119 -11.25 -10.75 8.44
C ASP A 119 -12.54 -11.43 8.93
N GLU A 120 -13.04 -12.43 8.20
CA GLU A 120 -14.26 -13.17 8.58
C GLU A 120 -13.99 -14.10 9.76
N GLU A 121 -12.79 -14.67 9.86
CA GLU A 121 -12.32 -15.41 11.04
C GLU A 121 -12.17 -14.49 12.26
N GLU A 122 -11.48 -13.34 12.11
CA GLU A 122 -11.22 -12.40 13.22
C GLU A 122 -12.52 -11.74 13.74
N SER A 123 -13.55 -11.61 12.90
CA SER A 123 -14.87 -11.09 13.30
C SER A 123 -15.82 -12.15 13.85
N GLY A 124 -15.40 -13.42 13.94
CA GLY A 124 -16.21 -14.54 14.44
C GLY A 124 -17.35 -14.99 13.49
N ARG A 125 -17.57 -14.28 12.38
CA ARG A 125 -18.62 -14.64 11.39
C ARG A 125 -18.34 -15.98 10.73
N GLN A 126 -17.06 -16.27 10.52
CA GLN A 126 -16.64 -17.52 9.90
C GLN A 126 -17.04 -18.74 10.73
N GLU A 127 -17.08 -18.63 12.06
CA GLU A 127 -17.51 -19.72 12.94
C GLU A 127 -19.01 -20.01 12.74
N LEU A 128 -19.84 -18.97 12.70
CA LEU A 128 -21.27 -19.08 12.40
C LEU A 128 -21.51 -19.69 11.01
N ILE A 129 -20.77 -19.25 9.99
CA ILE A 129 -20.88 -19.78 8.63
C ILE A 129 -20.44 -21.26 8.58
N SER A 130 -19.40 -21.62 9.32
CA SER A 130 -18.90 -22.99 9.39
C SER A 130 -19.84 -23.95 10.12
N SER A 131 -20.74 -23.44 10.96
CA SER A 131 -21.81 -24.22 11.60
C SER A 131 -22.94 -24.61 10.63
N ALA A 132 -23.01 -23.96 9.47
CA ALA A 132 -23.96 -24.30 8.41
C ALA A 132 -23.42 -25.41 7.49
N MET A 133 -24.15 -25.73 6.42
CA MET A 133 -23.74 -26.72 5.40
C MET A 133 -22.63 -26.20 4.47
N VAL A 134 -21.54 -25.70 5.06
CA VAL A 134 -20.38 -25.13 4.36
C VAL A 134 -19.17 -26.04 4.57
N GLY A 135 -18.57 -26.50 3.47
CA GLY A 135 -17.38 -27.33 3.52
C GLY A 135 -16.14 -26.53 3.94
N ARG A 136 -15.19 -27.17 4.61
CA ARG A 136 -13.97 -26.51 5.15
C ARG A 136 -13.12 -25.77 4.11
N ARG A 137 -13.11 -26.19 2.84
CA ARG A 137 -12.34 -25.54 1.77
C ARG A 137 -13.15 -24.44 1.05
N ALA A 138 -14.47 -24.42 1.21
CA ALA A 138 -15.36 -23.51 0.49
C ALA A 138 -15.06 -22.01 0.69
N PRO A 139 -14.73 -21.52 1.91
CA PRO A 139 -14.42 -20.11 2.14
C PRO A 139 -13.16 -19.66 1.40
N LEU A 140 -12.09 -20.45 1.48
CA LEU A 140 -10.84 -20.18 0.78
C LEU A 140 -11.03 -20.23 -0.74
N THR A 141 -11.77 -21.23 -1.24
CA THR A 141 -12.09 -21.34 -2.66
C THR A 141 -12.94 -20.16 -3.14
N ALA A 142 -13.95 -19.74 -2.37
CA ALA A 142 -14.78 -18.59 -2.73
C ALA A 142 -13.97 -17.29 -2.80
N ALA A 143 -13.04 -17.07 -1.85
CA ALA A 143 -12.15 -15.92 -1.86
C ALA A 143 -11.21 -15.92 -3.08
N LEU A 144 -10.59 -17.06 -3.40
CA LEU A 144 -9.71 -17.21 -4.57
C LEU A 144 -10.48 -17.07 -5.89
N LEU A 145 -11.71 -17.59 -5.98
CA LEU A 145 -12.57 -17.43 -7.15
C LEU A 145 -13.02 -15.97 -7.33
N ALA A 146 -13.29 -15.25 -6.24
CA ALA A 146 -13.61 -13.82 -6.31
C ALA A 146 -12.41 -13.00 -6.82
N ALA A 147 -11.20 -13.29 -6.35
CA ALA A 147 -9.98 -12.68 -6.86
C ALA A 147 -9.72 -13.05 -8.33
N ALA A 148 -9.92 -14.32 -8.72
CA ALA A 148 -9.79 -14.77 -10.09
C ALA A 148 -10.79 -14.06 -11.02
N ALA A 149 -12.05 -13.90 -10.61
CA ALA A 149 -13.07 -13.18 -11.37
C ALA A 149 -12.70 -11.69 -11.54
N ALA A 150 -12.20 -11.05 -10.48
CA ALA A 150 -11.76 -9.65 -10.54
C ALA A 150 -10.58 -9.46 -11.50
N ASN A 151 -9.56 -10.33 -11.42
CA ASN A 151 -8.40 -10.27 -12.31
C ASN A 151 -8.74 -10.64 -13.76
N ALA A 152 -9.65 -11.59 -13.98
CA ALA A 152 -10.11 -11.93 -15.33
C ALA A 152 -10.89 -10.78 -15.97
N LEU A 153 -11.73 -10.09 -15.20
CA LEU A 153 -12.43 -8.90 -15.68
C LEU A 153 -11.46 -7.75 -15.97
N LEU A 154 -10.49 -7.51 -15.09
CA LEU A 154 -9.43 -6.52 -15.31
C LEU A 154 -8.63 -6.82 -16.58
N ALA A 155 -8.16 -8.06 -16.74
CA ALA A 155 -7.46 -8.51 -17.93
C ALA A 155 -8.29 -8.27 -19.19
N LEU A 156 -9.57 -8.65 -19.17
CA LEU A 156 -10.49 -8.43 -20.29
C LEU A 156 -10.66 -6.94 -20.63
N VAL A 157 -10.86 -6.08 -19.62
CA VAL A 157 -11.02 -4.63 -19.82
C VAL A 157 -9.76 -4.02 -20.44
N ILE A 158 -8.58 -4.39 -19.97
CA ILE A 158 -7.30 -3.92 -20.52
C ILE A 158 -7.12 -4.42 -21.96
N THR A 159 -7.39 -5.71 -22.21
CA THR A 159 -7.26 -6.30 -23.55
C THR A 159 -8.20 -5.65 -24.55
N VAL A 160 -9.47 -5.45 -24.19
CA VAL A 160 -10.46 -4.81 -25.07
C VAL A 160 -10.11 -3.32 -25.27
N GLY A 161 -9.75 -2.62 -24.19
CA GLY A 161 -9.44 -1.19 -24.26
C GLY A 161 -8.18 -0.85 -25.06
N LEU A 162 -7.20 -1.75 -25.11
CA LEU A 162 -5.97 -1.57 -25.90
C LEU A 162 -5.94 -2.37 -27.21
N ALA A 163 -7.04 -3.03 -27.59
CA ALA A 163 -7.12 -3.83 -28.80
C ALA A 163 -6.76 -3.02 -30.07
N GLY A 164 -7.08 -1.72 -30.08
CA GLY A 164 -6.75 -0.80 -31.18
C GLY A 164 -5.25 -0.56 -31.38
N GLN A 165 -4.43 -0.79 -30.35
CA GLN A 165 -2.96 -0.71 -30.43
C GLN A 165 -2.30 -2.04 -30.81
N GLY A 166 -3.10 -3.12 -30.95
CA GLY A 166 -2.67 -4.47 -31.27
C GLY A 166 -3.25 -5.50 -30.30
N VAL A 167 -4.11 -6.40 -30.80
CA VAL A 167 -4.86 -7.38 -29.98
C VAL A 167 -3.92 -8.35 -29.24
N VAL A 168 -2.85 -8.79 -29.90
CA VAL A 168 -1.91 -9.79 -29.35
C VAL A 168 -1.16 -9.23 -28.13
N GLY A 169 -0.62 -8.01 -28.26
CA GLY A 169 0.05 -7.31 -27.16
C GLY A 169 -0.93 -6.92 -26.04
N ALA A 170 -2.15 -6.52 -26.40
CA ALA A 170 -3.20 -6.18 -25.42
C ALA A 170 -3.60 -7.40 -24.57
N LEU A 171 -3.67 -8.58 -25.20
CA LEU A 171 -3.94 -9.85 -24.53
C LEU A 171 -2.79 -10.24 -23.60
N ALA A 172 -1.54 -10.13 -24.07
CA ALA A 172 -0.36 -10.43 -23.26
C ALA A 172 -0.26 -9.51 -22.03
N LEU A 173 -0.51 -8.21 -22.19
CA LEU A 173 -0.51 -7.25 -21.08
C LEU A 173 -1.62 -7.55 -20.07
N GLY A 174 -2.85 -7.74 -20.55
CA GLY A 174 -4.01 -8.05 -19.69
C GLY A 174 -3.81 -9.35 -18.90
N LEU A 175 -3.38 -10.43 -19.56
CA LEU A 175 -3.11 -11.70 -18.91
C LEU A 175 -1.93 -11.63 -17.93
N GLY A 176 -0.89 -10.87 -18.25
CA GLY A 176 0.24 -10.66 -17.35
C GLY A 176 -0.17 -9.93 -16.07
N ILE A 177 -0.93 -8.83 -16.19
CA ILE A 177 -1.44 -8.06 -15.04
C ILE A 177 -2.37 -8.93 -14.18
N GLY A 178 -3.32 -9.63 -14.79
CA GLY A 178 -4.20 -10.56 -14.08
C GLY A 178 -3.45 -11.73 -13.43
N GLY A 179 -2.37 -12.21 -14.07
CA GLY A 179 -1.48 -13.24 -13.57
C GLY A 179 -0.73 -12.82 -12.30
N VAL A 180 -0.18 -11.60 -12.29
CA VAL A 180 0.42 -11.00 -11.09
C VAL A 180 -0.60 -10.92 -9.96
N GLY A 181 -1.81 -10.42 -10.26
CA GLY A 181 -2.90 -10.36 -9.30
C GLY A 181 -3.21 -11.73 -8.68
N MET A 182 -3.28 -12.78 -9.51
CA MET A 182 -3.54 -14.13 -9.03
C MET A 182 -2.41 -14.70 -8.15
N VAL A 183 -1.14 -14.47 -8.50
CA VAL A 183 0.01 -14.89 -7.67
C VAL A 183 -0.05 -14.24 -6.29
N PHE A 184 -0.39 -12.96 -6.21
CA PHE A 184 -0.55 -12.28 -4.91
C PHE A 184 -1.83 -12.69 -4.18
N ALA A 185 -2.88 -13.09 -4.89
CA ALA A 185 -4.07 -13.71 -4.28
C ALA A 185 -3.71 -15.02 -3.56
N THR A 186 -2.94 -15.90 -4.21
CA THR A 186 -2.52 -17.18 -3.63
C THR A 186 -1.46 -17.02 -2.54
N MET A 187 -0.57 -16.04 -2.67
CA MET A 187 0.34 -15.65 -1.59
C MET A 187 -0.44 -15.15 -0.36
N ALA A 188 -1.43 -14.27 -0.55
CA ALA A 188 -2.30 -13.81 0.54
C ALA A 188 -3.03 -14.97 1.22
N ALA A 189 -3.48 -15.96 0.44
CA ALA A 189 -4.10 -17.17 0.96
C ALA A 189 -3.15 -17.98 1.87
N ILE A 190 -1.87 -18.16 1.48
CA ILE A 190 -0.87 -18.81 2.33
C ILE A 190 -0.68 -18.03 3.62
N VAL A 191 -0.41 -16.73 3.51
CA VAL A 191 -0.13 -15.86 4.67
C VAL A 191 -1.33 -15.80 5.61
N ALA A 192 -2.56 -15.84 5.10
CA ALA A 192 -3.78 -15.92 5.89
C ALA A 192 -3.89 -17.22 6.70
N GLN A 193 -3.30 -18.33 6.24
CA GLN A 193 -3.22 -19.56 7.06
C GLN A 193 -2.08 -19.47 8.10
N LEU A 194 -1.03 -18.72 7.80
CA LEU A 194 0.13 -18.59 8.69
C LEU A 194 -0.13 -17.65 9.87
N THR A 195 -1.06 -16.70 9.77
CA THR A 195 -1.23 -15.62 10.75
C THR A 195 -2.61 -15.58 11.39
N GLU A 196 -2.69 -15.12 12.64
CA GLU A 196 -3.98 -14.97 13.34
C GLU A 196 -4.71 -13.65 13.05
N SER A 197 -4.01 -12.65 12.53
CA SER A 197 -4.56 -11.31 12.32
C SER A 197 -4.61 -10.97 10.85
N ALA A 198 -5.76 -10.49 10.40
CA ALA A 198 -5.93 -10.03 9.02
C ALA A 198 -5.02 -8.82 8.70
N ARG A 199 -4.67 -8.03 9.71
CA ARG A 199 -3.68 -6.95 9.58
C ARG A 199 -2.28 -7.47 9.31
N LEU A 200 -1.85 -8.49 10.05
CA LEU A 200 -0.55 -9.11 9.83
C LEU A 200 -0.50 -9.80 8.47
N ALA A 201 -1.60 -10.45 8.06
CA ALA A 201 -1.71 -11.06 6.74
C ALA A 201 -1.49 -10.03 5.61
N ARG A 202 -2.24 -8.92 5.63
CA ARG A 202 -2.05 -7.81 4.67
C ARG A 202 -0.63 -7.26 4.69
N GLY A 203 -0.08 -7.04 5.88
CA GLY A 203 1.26 -6.48 6.06
C GLY A 203 2.36 -7.38 5.49
N LEU A 204 2.32 -8.68 5.79
CA LEU A 204 3.31 -9.64 5.29
C LEU A 204 3.17 -9.85 3.78
N THR A 205 1.95 -9.99 3.24
CA THR A 205 1.76 -10.09 1.79
C THR A 205 2.19 -8.80 1.07
N GLY A 206 1.90 -7.63 1.65
CA GLY A 206 2.39 -6.34 1.16
C GLY A 206 3.91 -6.23 1.21
N ALA A 207 4.57 -6.76 2.24
CA ALA A 207 6.02 -6.81 2.33
C ALA A 207 6.62 -7.73 1.25
N VAL A 208 5.99 -8.88 0.96
CA VAL A 208 6.39 -9.75 -0.15
C VAL A 208 6.23 -9.03 -1.51
N LEU A 209 5.16 -8.25 -1.68
CA LEU A 209 4.95 -7.42 -2.88
C LEU A 209 6.04 -6.35 -3.02
N GLY A 210 6.38 -5.66 -1.94
CA GLY A 210 7.48 -4.69 -1.91
C GLY A 210 8.83 -5.33 -2.20
N ALA A 211 9.11 -6.50 -1.63
CA ALA A 211 10.33 -7.26 -1.91
C ALA A 211 10.41 -7.69 -3.38
N ALA A 212 9.30 -8.14 -3.97
CA ALA A 212 9.22 -8.45 -5.39
C ALA A 212 9.51 -7.22 -6.26
N PHE A 213 9.02 -6.04 -5.88
CA PHE A 213 9.30 -4.79 -6.57
C PHE A 213 10.79 -4.43 -6.51
N VAL A 214 11.41 -4.53 -5.33
CA VAL A 214 12.85 -4.26 -5.14
C VAL A 214 13.71 -5.25 -5.93
N LEU A 215 13.38 -6.55 -5.92
CA LEU A 215 14.10 -7.56 -6.71
C LEU A 215 14.04 -7.26 -8.21
N ARG A 216 12.87 -6.83 -8.71
CA ARG A 216 12.72 -6.40 -10.10
C ARG A 216 13.59 -5.18 -10.39
N ALA A 217 13.47 -4.12 -9.60
CA ALA A 217 14.23 -2.89 -9.77
C ALA A 217 15.76 -3.14 -9.74
N ALA A 218 16.23 -3.99 -8.83
CA ALA A 218 17.64 -4.41 -8.79
C ALA A 218 18.06 -5.15 -10.06
N GLY A 219 17.20 -6.04 -10.57
CA GLY A 219 17.46 -6.76 -11.81
C GLY A 219 17.60 -5.87 -13.03
N ASP A 220 16.81 -4.81 -13.11
CA ASP A 220 16.80 -3.89 -14.25
C ASP A 220 18.02 -2.96 -14.29
N THR A 221 18.76 -2.84 -13.19
CA THR A 221 20.04 -2.11 -13.15
C THR A 221 21.19 -2.89 -13.78
N GLY A 222 21.11 -4.23 -13.78
CA GLY A 222 22.23 -5.10 -14.11
C GLY A 222 22.35 -5.48 -15.58
N THR A 223 21.23 -5.76 -16.27
CA THR A 223 21.24 -6.16 -17.69
C THR A 223 20.09 -5.55 -18.49
N ASN A 224 20.36 -5.20 -19.75
CA ASN A 224 19.41 -4.47 -20.61
C ASN A 224 18.26 -5.34 -21.16
N ASP A 225 18.40 -6.67 -21.12
CA ASP A 225 17.50 -7.61 -21.82
C ASP A 225 16.43 -8.26 -20.93
N GLY A 226 16.38 -7.91 -19.63
CA GLY A 226 15.52 -8.55 -18.63
C GLY A 226 15.95 -9.97 -18.24
N SER A 227 17.19 -10.35 -18.58
CA SER A 227 17.77 -11.68 -18.33
C SER A 227 18.33 -11.86 -16.92
N SER A 228 18.30 -10.81 -16.10
CA SER A 228 18.90 -10.83 -14.78
C SER A 228 18.18 -11.84 -13.86
N VAL A 229 18.95 -12.61 -13.07
CA VAL A 229 18.40 -13.54 -12.08
C VAL A 229 17.41 -12.86 -11.12
N PRO A 230 17.66 -11.62 -10.63
CA PRO A 230 16.69 -10.91 -9.77
C PRO A 230 15.35 -10.60 -10.47
N THR A 231 15.36 -10.23 -11.75
CA THR A 231 14.11 -9.99 -12.51
C THR A 231 13.29 -11.27 -12.64
N TRP A 232 13.94 -12.43 -12.84
CA TRP A 232 13.25 -13.74 -12.93
C TRP A 232 12.75 -14.30 -11.59
N LEU A 233 13.27 -13.83 -10.46
CA LEU A 233 12.74 -14.18 -9.14
C LEU A 233 11.46 -13.39 -8.78
N SER A 234 11.22 -12.27 -9.44
CA SER A 234 10.09 -11.40 -9.16
C SER A 234 8.89 -11.73 -10.07
N PRO A 235 7.68 -11.99 -9.52
CA PRO A 235 6.47 -12.07 -10.32
C PRO A 235 6.19 -10.80 -11.14
N LEU A 236 6.69 -9.63 -10.69
CA LEU A 236 6.59 -8.38 -11.44
C LEU A 236 7.55 -8.36 -12.64
N GLY A 237 8.71 -9.01 -12.53
CA GLY A 237 9.66 -9.17 -13.64
C GLY A 237 9.20 -10.19 -14.68
N TRP A 238 8.30 -11.11 -14.33
CA TRP A 238 7.64 -11.99 -15.31
C TRP A 238 6.71 -11.22 -16.24
N LEU A 239 6.00 -10.19 -15.74
CA LEU A 239 5.17 -9.33 -16.58
C LEU A 239 6.02 -8.63 -17.64
N GLU A 240 7.14 -8.07 -17.23
CA GLU A 240 8.11 -7.44 -18.12
C GLU A 240 8.66 -8.44 -19.15
N ASN A 241 9.05 -9.64 -18.68
CA ASN A 241 9.51 -10.72 -19.54
C ASN A 241 8.43 -11.32 -20.45
N THR A 242 7.14 -11.01 -20.24
CA THR A 242 6.07 -11.38 -21.18
C THR A 242 6.18 -10.55 -22.46
N ARG A 243 6.85 -9.39 -22.42
CA ARG A 243 7.13 -8.48 -23.55
C ARG A 243 5.87 -8.08 -24.35
N PRO A 244 4.84 -7.49 -23.71
CA PRO A 244 3.65 -7.04 -24.45
C PRO A 244 4.03 -6.04 -25.54
N TYR A 245 3.58 -6.26 -26.78
CA TYR A 245 3.89 -5.42 -27.96
C TYR A 245 5.37 -5.41 -28.40
N ALA A 246 6.20 -6.34 -27.91
CA ALA A 246 7.63 -6.41 -28.19
C ALA A 246 8.12 -7.86 -28.44
N GLY A 247 7.27 -8.68 -29.08
CA GLY A 247 7.53 -10.10 -29.32
C GLY A 247 7.19 -10.95 -28.09
N GLU A 248 5.91 -11.27 -27.95
CA GLU A 248 5.32 -11.84 -26.74
C GLU A 248 5.91 -13.21 -26.39
N ARG A 249 6.33 -13.36 -25.13
CA ARG A 249 6.85 -14.63 -24.59
C ARG A 249 5.74 -15.37 -23.84
N TRP A 250 4.84 -16.01 -24.57
CA TRP A 250 3.67 -16.72 -24.03
C TRP A 250 3.99 -17.77 -22.97
N TRP A 251 5.16 -18.42 -23.05
CA TRP A 251 5.57 -19.41 -22.07
C TRP A 251 5.73 -18.83 -20.65
N VAL A 252 5.96 -17.52 -20.51
CA VAL A 252 6.06 -16.84 -19.20
C VAL A 252 4.72 -16.87 -18.46
N LEU A 253 3.59 -16.93 -19.17
CA LEU A 253 2.27 -17.12 -18.56
C LEU A 253 2.15 -18.45 -17.80
N LEU A 254 2.92 -19.47 -18.20
CA LEU A 254 2.99 -20.74 -17.48
C LEU A 254 3.64 -20.57 -16.10
N LEU A 255 4.55 -19.60 -15.91
CA LEU A 255 5.14 -19.32 -14.60
C LEU A 255 4.10 -18.73 -13.64
N PHE A 256 3.26 -17.80 -14.10
CA PHE A 256 2.14 -17.28 -13.31
C PHE A 256 1.17 -18.40 -12.91
N ALA A 257 0.78 -19.24 -13.88
CA ALA A 257 -0.11 -20.36 -13.63
C ALA A 257 0.51 -21.38 -12.65
N ALA A 258 1.78 -21.76 -12.85
CA ALA A 258 2.49 -22.69 -11.98
C ALA A 258 2.64 -22.13 -10.55
N ALA A 259 3.02 -20.86 -10.41
CA ALA A 259 3.13 -20.21 -9.11
C ALA A 259 1.79 -20.15 -8.38
N ALA A 260 0.71 -19.76 -9.06
CA ALA A 260 -0.62 -19.71 -8.49
C ALA A 260 -1.11 -21.12 -8.07
N LEU A 261 -0.89 -22.15 -8.89
CA LEU A 261 -1.27 -23.53 -8.58
C LEU A 261 -0.48 -24.09 -7.39
N LEU A 262 0.85 -23.91 -7.38
CA LEU A 262 1.71 -24.37 -6.30
C LEU A 262 1.38 -23.66 -4.99
N GLN A 263 1.26 -22.34 -5.01
CA GLN A 263 0.89 -21.57 -3.83
C GLN A 263 -0.52 -21.88 -3.34
N GLY A 264 -1.46 -22.06 -4.27
CA GLY A 264 -2.82 -22.50 -3.96
C GLY A 264 -2.84 -23.87 -3.28
N ALA A 265 -2.07 -24.83 -3.81
CA ALA A 265 -1.95 -26.16 -3.20
C ALA A 265 -1.37 -26.09 -1.78
N VAL A 266 -0.34 -25.27 -1.55
CA VAL A 266 0.19 -25.00 -0.21
C VAL A 266 -0.87 -24.39 0.69
N ALA A 267 -1.62 -23.38 0.22
CA ALA A 267 -2.69 -22.76 0.99
C ALA A 267 -3.78 -23.77 1.39
N TYR A 268 -4.21 -24.64 0.48
CA TYR A 268 -5.19 -25.69 0.78
C TYR A 268 -4.64 -26.76 1.72
N ALA A 269 -3.36 -27.13 1.60
CA ALA A 269 -2.72 -28.08 2.50
C ALA A 269 -2.64 -27.52 3.94
N LEU A 270 -2.28 -26.24 4.07
CA LEU A 270 -2.25 -25.53 5.36
C LEU A 270 -3.67 -25.39 5.93
N ALA A 271 -4.64 -24.94 5.13
CA ALA A 271 -6.04 -24.82 5.55
C ALA A 271 -6.65 -26.17 5.95
N GLY A 272 -6.18 -27.27 5.36
CA GLY A 272 -6.56 -28.64 5.69
C GLY A 272 -5.95 -29.17 6.99
N ARG A 273 -4.93 -28.51 7.55
CA ARG A 273 -4.28 -28.91 8.80
C ARG A 273 -4.56 -27.94 9.96
N ARG A 274 -5.09 -26.75 9.66
CA ARG A 274 -5.36 -25.67 10.64
C ARG A 274 -6.80 -25.65 11.10
N ASP A 275 -7.04 -25.64 12.40
CA ASP A 275 -8.36 -25.42 12.97
C ASP A 275 -8.78 -23.95 12.86
N LEU A 276 -10.10 -23.69 12.90
CA LEU A 276 -10.61 -22.33 12.83
C LEU A 276 -10.07 -21.48 14.00
N GLY A 277 -9.76 -20.21 13.72
CA GLY A 277 -9.17 -19.30 14.71
C GLY A 277 -7.66 -19.49 14.93
N MET A 278 -7.14 -20.71 14.77
CA MET A 278 -5.71 -21.03 14.96
C MET A 278 -4.83 -20.48 13.82
N SER A 279 -3.51 -20.50 14.00
CA SER A 279 -2.51 -20.22 12.96
C SER A 279 -1.24 -21.07 13.13
N PHE A 280 -0.42 -21.19 12.08
CA PHE A 280 0.85 -21.93 12.15
C PHE A 280 2.01 -21.11 12.71
N LEU A 281 1.99 -19.79 12.59
CA LEU A 281 2.96 -18.94 13.26
C LEU A 281 2.40 -18.61 14.64
N PRO A 282 2.98 -19.16 15.73
CA PRO A 282 2.54 -18.78 17.05
C PRO A 282 2.64 -17.26 17.19
N THR A 283 1.63 -16.65 17.76
CA THR A 283 1.77 -15.24 18.13
C THR A 283 2.96 -15.14 19.08
N LEU A 284 3.80 -14.10 18.94
CA LEU A 284 4.98 -13.92 19.79
C LEU A 284 4.73 -14.23 21.31
N PRO A 285 3.58 -13.86 21.89
CA PRO A 285 3.17 -14.27 23.23
C PRO A 285 3.05 -15.79 23.46
N GLN A 286 2.43 -16.53 22.53
CA GLN A 286 2.27 -17.98 22.59
C GLN A 286 3.63 -18.70 22.43
N ALA A 287 4.48 -18.23 21.52
CA ALA A 287 5.81 -18.81 21.26
C ALA A 287 6.74 -18.73 22.48
N LEU A 288 6.65 -17.63 23.23
CA LEU A 288 7.44 -17.41 24.44
C LEU A 288 6.83 -18.09 25.68
N GLY A 289 5.51 -18.32 25.71
CA GLY A 289 4.82 -19.03 26.78
C GLY A 289 4.96 -20.56 26.70
N SER A 290 4.89 -21.13 25.49
CA SER A 290 5.03 -22.58 25.26
C SER A 290 6.44 -23.11 25.60
N ALA A 291 7.45 -22.26 25.53
CA ALA A 291 8.83 -22.64 25.88
C ALA A 291 9.09 -22.71 27.40
N ARG A 292 8.17 -22.24 28.25
CA ARG A 292 8.41 -22.10 29.70
C ARG A 292 7.41 -22.77 30.63
N ALA A 293 6.24 -23.21 30.18
CA ALA A 293 5.25 -23.79 31.07
C ALA A 293 4.56 -25.01 30.47
N GLY A 294 4.70 -26.14 31.16
CA GLY A 294 3.83 -27.30 30.94
C GLY A 294 2.36 -26.92 31.17
N GLY A 295 1.55 -27.04 30.13
CA GLY A 295 0.14 -27.42 30.25
C GLY A 295 -0.90 -26.36 30.65
N THR A 296 -0.55 -25.10 30.94
CA THR A 296 -1.57 -24.05 31.21
C THR A 296 -1.40 -22.83 30.31
N PRO A 297 -2.42 -22.45 29.51
CA PRO A 297 -2.37 -21.26 28.67
C PRO A 297 -2.55 -20.01 29.54
N ILE A 298 -1.47 -19.59 30.18
CA ILE A 298 -1.39 -18.31 30.89
C ILE A 298 -1.06 -17.25 29.83
N GLY A 299 -1.86 -16.18 29.76
CA GLY A 299 -1.54 -14.99 28.97
C GLY A 299 -0.13 -14.46 29.26
N PRO A 300 0.45 -13.63 28.38
CA PRO A 300 1.88 -13.33 28.39
C PRO A 300 2.38 -12.83 29.75
N THR A 301 3.20 -13.64 30.43
CA THR A 301 4.02 -13.24 31.58
C THR A 301 5.23 -12.39 31.17
N ILE A 302 5.48 -12.23 29.87
CA ILE A 302 6.57 -11.42 29.33
C ILE A 302 5.98 -10.22 28.57
N GLY A 303 5.72 -9.16 29.31
CA GLY A 303 5.38 -7.86 28.75
C GLY A 303 4.97 -6.89 29.85
N ARG A 304 5.75 -5.82 30.04
CA ARG A 304 5.32 -4.63 30.81
C ARG A 304 4.20 -3.91 30.04
N LEU A 305 3.03 -4.53 29.87
CA LEU A 305 1.79 -3.84 29.50
C LEU A 305 1.23 -3.13 30.74
N GLY A 306 2.08 -2.39 31.46
CA GLY A 306 1.72 -1.68 32.68
C GLY A 306 0.99 -0.36 32.43
N SER A 307 0.81 0.03 31.17
CA SER A 307 0.15 1.28 30.79
C SER A 307 -0.59 1.20 29.46
N ALA A 308 -1.59 2.06 29.31
CA ALA A 308 -2.32 2.23 28.05
C ALA A 308 -1.41 2.66 26.89
N ALA A 309 -0.33 3.40 27.17
CA ALA A 309 0.66 3.78 26.16
C ALA A 309 1.47 2.57 25.65
N ALA A 310 1.81 1.62 26.51
CA ALA A 310 2.49 0.40 26.11
C ALA A 310 1.60 -0.46 25.20
N LEU A 311 0.29 -0.52 25.49
CA LEU A 311 -0.70 -1.17 24.63
C LEU A 311 -0.82 -0.45 23.28
N ALA A 312 -0.93 0.88 23.28
CA ALA A 312 -0.97 1.69 22.07
C ALA A 312 0.26 1.46 21.18
N TRP A 313 1.45 1.41 21.77
CA TRP A 313 2.70 1.10 21.06
C TRP A 313 2.66 -0.29 20.44
N ARG A 314 2.24 -1.31 21.19
CA ARG A 314 2.13 -2.67 20.67
C ARG A 314 1.19 -2.75 19.46
N LEU A 315 0.10 -1.98 19.47
CA LEU A 315 -0.88 -1.93 18.38
C LEU A 315 -0.39 -1.16 17.16
N GLN A 316 0.40 -0.10 17.35
CA GLN A 316 0.85 0.78 16.27
C GLN A 316 2.25 0.47 15.73
N ARG A 317 3.12 -0.24 16.49
CA ARG A 317 4.51 -0.51 16.11
C ARG A 317 4.69 -1.08 14.70
N GLY A 318 3.81 -1.99 14.28
CA GLY A 318 3.89 -2.58 12.93
C GLY A 318 3.63 -1.55 11.84
N GLY A 319 2.68 -0.63 12.08
CA GLY A 319 2.42 0.50 11.19
C GLY A 319 3.59 1.47 11.18
N VAL A 320 4.06 1.90 12.36
CA VAL A 320 5.21 2.82 12.49
C VAL A 320 6.42 2.26 11.74
N LEU A 321 6.80 1.00 11.99
CA LEU A 321 7.93 0.35 11.33
C LEU A 321 7.74 0.24 9.81
N GLY A 322 6.56 -0.15 9.34
CA GLY A 322 6.27 -0.23 7.90
C GLY A 322 6.42 1.11 7.20
N TRP A 323 5.85 2.18 7.77
CA TRP A 323 5.97 3.53 7.24
C TRP A 323 7.41 4.07 7.35
N SER A 324 8.11 3.79 8.45
CA SER A 324 9.53 4.12 8.65
C SER A 324 10.42 3.52 7.56
N VAL A 325 10.28 2.23 7.28
CA VAL A 325 11.02 1.55 6.22
C VAL A 325 10.65 2.12 4.85
N GLY A 326 9.34 2.32 4.59
CA GLY A 326 8.87 2.89 3.32
C GLY A 326 9.44 4.29 3.05
N PHE A 327 9.42 5.17 4.05
CA PHE A 327 9.97 6.53 3.93
C PHE A 327 11.49 6.54 3.78
N PHE A 328 12.20 5.68 4.51
CA PHE A 328 13.65 5.54 4.35
C PHE A 328 14.04 5.07 2.95
N VAL A 329 13.39 4.00 2.46
CA VAL A 329 13.67 3.44 1.13
C VAL A 329 13.28 4.44 0.04
N ALA A 330 12.11 5.08 0.14
CA ALA A 330 11.68 6.10 -0.81
C ALA A 330 12.67 7.27 -0.84
N GLY A 331 13.09 7.76 0.33
CA GLY A 331 14.12 8.79 0.43
C GLY A 331 15.42 8.37 -0.25
N ALA A 332 15.91 7.15 -0.01
CA ALA A 332 17.15 6.65 -0.63
C ALA A 332 17.04 6.56 -2.15
N VAL A 333 15.92 6.06 -2.66
CA VAL A 333 15.65 5.98 -4.10
C VAL A 333 15.61 7.37 -4.73
N TYR A 334 14.87 8.31 -4.14
CA TYR A 334 14.79 9.67 -4.67
C TYR A 334 16.10 10.46 -4.51
N GLY A 335 16.85 10.22 -3.44
CA GLY A 335 18.18 10.81 -3.24
C GLY A 335 19.15 10.40 -4.33
N GLY A 336 19.14 9.12 -4.72
CA GLY A 336 19.96 8.61 -5.83
C GLY A 336 19.55 9.14 -7.22
N MET A 337 18.38 9.77 -7.35
CA MET A 337 17.91 10.36 -8.61
C MET A 337 18.37 11.80 -8.82
N VAL A 338 18.83 12.47 -7.77
CA VAL A 338 19.21 13.88 -7.83
C VAL A 338 20.25 14.10 -8.93
N ASP A 339 21.29 13.25 -8.97
CA ASP A 339 22.36 13.37 -9.96
C ASP A 339 21.87 13.03 -11.37
N GLY A 340 21.09 11.94 -11.51
CA GLY A 340 20.53 11.53 -12.80
C GLY A 340 19.54 12.54 -13.41
N ALA A 341 18.83 13.32 -12.58
CA ALA A 341 17.97 14.41 -13.03
C ALA A 341 18.77 15.61 -13.53
N THR A 342 19.95 15.88 -12.95
CA THR A 342 20.85 16.94 -13.45
C THR A 342 21.50 16.54 -14.77
N ASP A 343 21.84 15.27 -14.94
CA ASP A 343 22.47 14.74 -16.17
C ASP A 343 21.49 14.72 -17.35
N LEU A 344 20.23 14.34 -17.12
CA LEU A 344 19.21 14.23 -18.18
C LEU A 344 18.95 15.54 -18.93
N VAL A 345 19.30 16.66 -18.31
CA VAL A 345 18.92 17.98 -18.79
C VAL A 345 20.13 18.83 -19.19
N ALA A 346 21.35 18.37 -18.90
CA ALA A 346 22.59 19.00 -19.37
C ALA A 346 22.71 19.01 -20.90
N ASP A 347 22.05 18.06 -21.58
CA ASP A 347 22.12 17.85 -23.05
C ASP A 347 21.06 18.64 -23.85
N ASN A 348 20.26 19.51 -23.23
CA ASN A 348 19.24 20.31 -23.92
C ASN A 348 19.46 21.81 -23.72
N ASP A 349 19.79 22.51 -24.81
CA ASP A 349 20.12 23.95 -24.79
C ASP A 349 18.99 24.83 -24.23
N LYS A 350 17.72 24.50 -24.50
CA LYS A 350 16.57 25.24 -23.94
C LYS A 350 16.43 25.05 -22.43
N ALA A 351 16.73 23.86 -21.95
CA ALA A 351 16.65 23.56 -20.53
C ALA A 351 17.83 24.18 -19.76
N ARG A 352 19.00 24.29 -20.41
CA ARG A 352 20.17 24.99 -19.90
C ARG A 352 19.93 26.49 -19.67
N GLU A 353 19.12 27.13 -20.51
CA GLU A 353 18.70 28.53 -20.32
C GLU A 353 17.75 28.70 -19.11
N ILE A 354 16.79 27.79 -18.95
CA ILE A 354 15.91 27.75 -17.78
C ILE A 354 16.74 27.50 -16.50
N PHE A 355 17.80 26.70 -16.57
CA PHE A 355 18.71 26.44 -15.45
C PHE A 355 19.55 27.62 -15.04
N THR A 356 20.11 28.35 -16.00
CA THR A 356 20.89 29.54 -15.69
C THR A 356 20.02 30.59 -15.00
N ARG A 357 18.74 30.69 -15.37
CA ARG A 357 17.76 31.54 -14.69
C ARG A 357 17.37 31.04 -13.29
N MET A 358 17.40 29.73 -13.04
CA MET A 358 17.10 29.12 -11.72
C MET A 358 18.30 29.05 -10.77
N GLY A 359 19.46 29.60 -11.13
CA GLY A 359 20.67 29.59 -10.29
C GLY A 359 21.64 28.44 -10.59
N GLY A 360 21.54 27.82 -11.76
CA GLY A 360 22.43 26.76 -12.22
C GLY A 360 22.09 25.38 -11.65
N GLN A 361 23.07 24.48 -11.62
CA GLN A 361 22.90 23.09 -11.21
C GLN A 361 22.42 22.96 -9.75
N SER A 362 22.91 23.81 -8.85
CA SER A 362 22.45 23.84 -7.45
C SER A 362 20.98 24.21 -7.33
N GLY A 363 20.50 25.19 -8.11
CA GLY A 363 19.09 25.57 -8.10
C GLY A 363 18.15 24.47 -8.59
N LEU A 364 18.58 23.68 -9.58
CA LEU A 364 17.82 22.51 -10.05
C LEU A 364 17.78 21.40 -8.99
N THR A 365 18.92 21.08 -8.38
CA THR A 365 19.02 20.13 -7.29
C THR A 365 18.13 20.53 -6.12
N ASP A 366 18.17 21.80 -5.71
CA ASP A 366 17.36 22.32 -4.60
C ASP A 366 15.87 22.30 -4.94
N ALA A 367 15.49 22.63 -6.18
CA ALA A 367 14.10 22.56 -6.63
C ALA A 367 13.58 21.11 -6.67
N PHE A 368 14.38 20.18 -7.17
CA PHE A 368 14.03 18.75 -7.20
C PHE A 368 13.90 18.18 -5.78
N LEU A 369 14.85 18.49 -4.90
CA LEU A 369 14.80 18.10 -3.49
C LEU A 369 13.58 18.71 -2.79
N ALA A 370 13.31 20.01 -2.97
CA ALA A 370 12.16 20.68 -2.37
C ALA A 370 10.83 20.05 -2.84
N ALA A 371 10.69 19.76 -4.13
CA ALA A 371 9.50 19.13 -4.69
C ALA A 371 9.29 17.71 -4.12
N THR A 372 10.36 16.90 -4.08
CA THR A 372 10.27 15.51 -3.64
C THR A 372 10.08 15.39 -2.12
N VAL A 373 10.72 16.27 -1.34
CA VAL A 373 10.50 16.39 0.10
C VAL A 373 9.08 16.87 0.40
N GLY A 374 8.56 17.84 -0.36
CA GLY A 374 7.16 18.26 -0.28
C GLY A 374 6.19 17.11 -0.54
N MET A 375 6.46 16.29 -1.56
CA MET A 375 5.69 15.08 -1.85
C MET A 375 5.71 14.08 -0.69
N MET A 376 6.88 13.83 -0.08
CA MET A 376 6.99 12.97 1.12
C MET A 376 6.20 13.56 2.30
N GLY A 377 6.25 14.88 2.48
CA GLY A 377 5.46 15.59 3.49
C GLY A 377 3.95 15.38 3.29
N LEU A 378 3.45 15.48 2.05
CA LEU A 378 2.05 15.22 1.71
C LEU A 378 1.66 13.77 2.01
N VAL A 379 2.50 12.80 1.64
CA VAL A 379 2.26 11.38 1.92
C VAL A 379 2.27 11.09 3.44
N ALA A 380 3.08 11.81 4.22
CA ALA A 380 3.11 11.68 5.68
C ALA A 380 1.78 12.09 6.36
N ALA A 381 0.95 12.91 5.70
CA ALA A 381 -0.41 13.19 6.16
C ALA A 381 -1.27 11.93 6.25
N LEU A 382 -1.09 10.97 5.33
CA LEU A 382 -1.81 9.70 5.33
C LEU A 382 -1.42 8.85 6.54
N TYR A 383 -0.13 8.86 6.90
CA TYR A 383 0.36 8.19 8.10
C TYR A 383 -0.32 8.75 9.36
N ILE A 384 -0.25 10.06 9.59
CA ILE A 384 -0.75 10.64 10.84
C ILE A 384 -2.27 10.46 10.97
N VAL A 385 -3.03 10.60 9.88
CA VAL A 385 -4.48 10.33 9.86
C VAL A 385 -4.76 8.87 10.18
N SER A 386 -4.07 7.93 9.53
CA SER A 386 -4.25 6.50 9.79
C SER A 386 -3.92 6.11 11.24
N SER A 387 -2.92 6.78 11.84
CA SER A 387 -2.48 6.52 13.21
C SER A 387 -3.46 7.10 14.24
N VAL A 388 -3.96 8.32 14.02
CA VAL A 388 -4.97 8.97 14.87
C VAL A 388 -6.30 8.20 14.83
N LEU A 389 -6.77 7.83 13.63
CA LEU A 389 -8.04 7.09 13.46
C LEU A 389 -8.01 5.67 14.02
N ARG A 390 -6.84 5.18 14.48
CA ARG A 390 -6.81 3.94 15.27
C ARG A 390 -7.61 4.10 16.57
N LEU A 391 -7.65 5.28 17.18
CA LEU A 391 -8.50 5.53 18.35
C LEU A 391 -9.97 5.26 18.02
N HIS A 392 -10.43 5.80 16.88
CA HIS A 392 -11.77 5.54 16.36
C HIS A 392 -12.01 4.05 16.12
N GLY A 393 -11.06 3.33 15.53
CA GLY A 393 -11.19 1.89 15.27
C GLY A 393 -11.14 0.99 16.52
N GLU A 394 -10.56 1.45 17.63
CA GLU A 394 -10.64 0.75 18.93
C GLU A 394 -11.96 1.04 19.64
N GLU A 395 -12.48 2.27 19.52
CA GLU A 395 -13.78 2.66 20.06
C GLU A 395 -14.92 1.97 19.31
N SER A 396 -14.95 2.06 17.97
CA SER A 396 -16.04 1.51 17.14
C SER A 396 -16.12 -0.02 17.13
N SER A 397 -15.09 -0.71 17.62
CA SER A 397 -15.05 -2.17 17.70
C SER A 397 -15.30 -2.69 19.13
N GLY A 398 -15.69 -1.82 20.06
CA GLY A 398 -15.90 -2.18 21.47
C GLY A 398 -14.63 -2.55 22.24
N ARG A 399 -13.43 -2.36 21.66
CA ARG A 399 -12.16 -2.73 22.32
C ARG A 399 -11.69 -1.69 23.32
N ALA A 400 -12.15 -0.45 23.18
CA ALA A 400 -11.86 0.62 24.13
C ALA A 400 -12.58 0.43 25.47
N GLU A 401 -13.77 -0.16 25.48
CA GLU A 401 -14.59 -0.30 26.70
C GLU A 401 -13.92 -1.13 27.80
N PRO A 402 -13.40 -2.35 27.55
CA PRO A 402 -12.69 -3.12 28.58
C PRO A 402 -11.48 -2.38 29.17
N VAL A 403 -10.79 -1.58 28.35
CA VAL A 403 -9.62 -0.81 28.80
C VAL A 403 -10.01 0.37 29.67
N LEU A 404 -11.08 1.09 29.30
CA LEU A 404 -11.57 2.27 30.02
C LEU A 404 -12.43 1.91 31.24
N ALA A 405 -12.91 0.67 31.35
CA ALA A 405 -13.51 0.13 32.57
C ALA A 405 -12.49 -0.02 33.73
N ASN A 406 -11.19 -0.07 33.40
CA ASN A 406 -10.11 -0.07 34.40
C ASN A 406 -9.76 1.36 34.86
N ALA A 407 -8.82 1.51 35.80
CA ALA A 407 -8.34 2.81 36.30
C ALA A 407 -7.47 3.58 35.28
N VAL A 408 -7.93 3.73 34.04
CA VAL A 408 -7.29 4.43 32.93
C VAL A 408 -8.19 5.57 32.46
N GLY A 409 -7.78 6.81 32.71
CA GLY A 409 -8.49 7.98 32.20
C GLY A 409 -8.44 8.05 30.66
N ARG A 410 -9.54 8.54 30.06
CA ARG A 410 -9.70 8.68 28.60
C ARG A 410 -8.58 9.48 27.93
N LEU A 411 -8.13 10.55 28.57
CA LEU A 411 -7.02 11.37 28.08
C LEU A 411 -5.68 10.62 28.10
N ARG A 412 -5.44 9.79 29.12
CA ARG A 412 -4.20 9.00 29.21
C ARG A 412 -4.18 7.91 28.15
N TRP A 413 -5.33 7.30 27.88
CA TRP A 413 -5.50 6.36 26.78
C TRP A 413 -5.26 7.03 25.42
N ALA A 414 -5.92 8.16 25.16
CA ALA A 414 -5.75 8.91 23.91
C ALA A 414 -4.31 9.41 23.71
N ALA A 415 -3.70 10.00 24.75
CA ALA A 415 -2.32 10.47 24.71
C ALA A 415 -1.34 9.35 24.32
N GLY A 416 -1.56 8.12 24.79
CA GLY A 416 -0.76 6.96 24.40
C GLY A 416 -0.73 6.72 22.88
N HIS A 417 -1.87 6.87 22.21
CA HIS A 417 -1.96 6.76 20.75
C HIS A 417 -1.45 8.00 20.02
N LEU A 418 -1.73 9.20 20.55
CA LEU A 418 -1.33 10.46 19.92
C LEU A 418 0.18 10.66 19.95
N VAL A 419 0.87 10.32 21.05
CA VAL A 419 2.34 10.39 21.11
C VAL A 419 2.98 9.57 20.00
N ILE A 420 2.41 8.41 19.67
CA ILE A 420 2.91 7.56 18.59
C ILE A 420 2.53 8.13 17.21
N ALA A 421 1.34 8.71 17.06
CA ALA A 421 0.94 9.35 15.80
C ALA A 421 1.82 10.56 15.45
N PHE A 422 1.99 11.49 16.39
CA PHE A 422 2.79 12.70 16.19
C PHE A 422 4.29 12.39 16.22
N GLY A 423 4.77 11.62 17.20
CA GLY A 423 6.17 11.20 17.29
C GLY A 423 6.58 10.27 16.14
N GLY A 424 5.70 9.38 15.70
CA GLY A 424 5.91 8.54 14.53
C GLY A 424 5.98 9.35 13.24
N SER A 425 5.18 10.41 13.09
CA SER A 425 5.26 11.29 11.91
C SER A 425 6.60 12.04 11.85
N ALA A 426 7.13 12.45 13.00
CA ALA A 426 8.49 13.00 13.10
C ALA A 426 9.54 11.96 12.72
N LEU A 427 9.43 10.74 13.26
CA LEU A 427 10.36 9.65 12.96
C LEU A 427 10.42 9.31 11.47
N ILE A 428 9.27 9.17 10.80
CA ILE A 428 9.27 8.83 9.35
C ILE A 428 9.86 9.95 8.50
N MET A 429 9.66 11.22 8.85
CA MET A 429 10.27 12.34 8.12
C MET A 429 11.78 12.43 8.35
N VAL A 430 12.25 12.14 9.58
CA VAL A 430 13.69 11.99 9.85
C VAL A 430 14.28 10.87 8.99
N LEU A 431 13.61 9.72 8.94
CA LEU A 431 14.06 8.59 8.15
C LEU A 431 14.02 8.85 6.64
N ALA A 432 13.03 9.61 6.14
CA ALA A 432 13.06 10.08 4.77
C ALA A 432 14.28 10.95 4.50
N GLY A 433 14.56 11.95 5.36
CA GLY A 433 15.75 12.80 5.22
C GLY A 433 17.06 12.01 5.26
N LEU A 434 17.18 11.03 6.17
CA LEU A 434 18.32 10.12 6.21
C LEU A 434 18.41 9.24 4.96
N GLY A 435 17.27 8.79 4.43
CA GLY A 435 17.18 8.08 3.16
C GLY A 435 17.72 8.94 2.02
N PHE A 436 17.20 10.15 1.84
CA PHE A 436 17.67 11.10 0.83
C PHE A 436 19.17 11.36 0.94
N ALA A 437 19.68 11.57 2.16
CA ALA A 437 21.10 11.75 2.38
C ALA A 437 21.92 10.52 2.02
N ALA A 438 21.44 9.31 2.32
CA ALA A 438 22.09 8.07 1.94
C ALA A 438 22.10 7.84 0.42
N GLY A 439 21.03 8.24 -0.27
CA GLY A 439 20.90 8.14 -1.72
C GLY A 439 21.72 9.18 -2.49
N HIS A 440 21.70 10.43 -2.04
CA HIS A 440 22.40 11.55 -2.69
C HIS A 440 23.88 11.65 -2.29
N GLY A 441 24.25 11.15 -1.10
CA GLY A 441 25.63 11.17 -0.60
C GLY A 441 26.16 12.54 -0.16
N ARG A 442 25.33 13.61 -0.21
CA ARG A 442 25.70 15.00 0.13
C ARG A 442 24.57 15.71 0.86
N ALA A 443 24.87 16.88 1.44
CA ALA A 443 23.89 17.82 1.99
C ALA A 443 22.89 17.27 3.05
N THR A 444 23.33 16.33 3.90
CA THR A 444 22.50 15.69 4.93
C THR A 444 21.76 16.68 5.83
N GLY A 445 22.45 17.73 6.30
CA GLY A 445 21.87 18.74 7.19
C GLY A 445 20.71 19.51 6.55
N PRO A 446 20.93 20.20 5.41
CA PRO A 446 19.88 20.89 4.68
C PRO A 446 18.69 20.00 4.29
N ILE A 447 18.94 18.79 3.81
CA ILE A 447 17.91 17.83 3.42
C ILE A 447 17.07 17.41 4.63
N LEU A 448 17.71 17.06 5.75
CA LEU A 448 17.00 16.70 6.97
C LEU A 448 16.18 17.88 7.51
N GLY A 449 16.73 19.09 7.46
CA GLY A 449 16.01 20.32 7.79
C GLY A 449 14.78 20.53 6.91
N ALA A 450 14.89 20.30 5.60
CA ALA A 450 13.78 20.37 4.67
C ALA A 450 12.68 19.34 4.99
N CYS A 451 13.04 18.10 5.32
CA CYS A 451 12.09 17.08 5.73
C CYS A 451 11.37 17.44 7.03
N LEU A 452 12.09 17.94 8.03
CA LEU A 452 11.51 18.34 9.32
C LEU A 452 10.62 19.58 9.19
N ALA A 453 10.92 20.49 8.26
CA ALA A 453 10.09 21.65 7.99
C ALA A 453 8.68 21.29 7.47
N GLN A 454 8.45 20.05 7.01
CA GLN A 454 7.12 19.56 6.61
C GLN A 454 6.22 19.18 7.80
N LEU A 455 6.78 18.94 8.99
CA LEU A 455 6.03 18.43 10.14
C LEU A 455 4.87 19.30 10.61
N PRO A 456 4.96 20.65 10.64
CA PRO A 456 3.84 21.49 11.06
C PRO A 456 2.58 21.24 10.22
N ALA A 457 2.71 21.10 8.89
CA ALA A 457 1.56 20.82 8.03
C ALA A 457 0.97 19.43 8.28
N VAL A 458 1.83 18.41 8.46
CA VAL A 458 1.41 17.05 8.85
C VAL A 458 0.63 17.09 10.16
N TRP A 459 1.13 17.84 11.16
CA TRP A 459 0.50 17.96 12.48
C TRP A 459 -0.80 18.74 12.46
N VAL A 460 -0.99 19.71 11.56
CA VAL A 460 -2.28 20.39 11.39
C VAL A 460 -3.34 19.40 10.91
N ILE A 461 -3.03 18.56 9.91
CA ILE A 461 -3.96 17.53 9.42
C ILE A 461 -4.23 16.48 10.51
N GLY A 462 -3.19 16.04 11.22
CA GLY A 462 -3.34 15.15 12.37
C GLY A 462 -4.20 15.75 13.48
N GLY A 463 -3.98 17.02 13.81
CA GLY A 463 -4.74 17.77 14.80
C GLY A 463 -6.21 17.91 14.42
N LEU A 464 -6.50 18.15 13.14
CA LEU A 464 -7.88 18.16 12.65
C LEU A 464 -8.53 16.78 12.77
N ALA A 465 -7.81 15.70 12.47
CA ALA A 465 -8.31 14.34 12.69
C ALA A 465 -8.61 14.07 14.17
N VAL A 466 -7.76 14.57 15.09
CA VAL A 466 -7.99 14.50 16.55
C VAL A 466 -9.22 15.31 16.95
N LEU A 467 -9.40 16.51 16.40
CA LEU A 467 -10.57 17.35 16.66
C LEU A 467 -11.86 16.68 16.21
N LEU A 468 -11.89 16.18 14.97
CA LEU A 468 -13.04 15.47 14.41
C LEU A 468 -13.38 14.23 15.24
N TYR A 469 -12.38 13.40 15.57
CA TYR A 469 -12.59 12.24 16.44
C TYR A 469 -13.06 12.61 17.85
N GLY A 470 -12.51 13.69 18.41
CA GLY A 470 -12.81 14.15 19.76
C GLY A 470 -14.21 14.73 19.92
N VAL A 471 -14.70 15.47 18.90
CA VAL A 471 -15.99 16.18 18.95
C VAL A 471 -17.11 15.39 18.27
N LEU A 472 -16.84 14.77 17.12
CA LEU A 472 -17.82 14.05 16.31
C LEU A 472 -17.25 12.68 15.85
N PRO A 473 -17.26 11.64 16.71
CA PRO A 473 -16.62 10.35 16.42
C PRO A 473 -17.11 9.71 15.11
N ARG A 474 -18.40 9.85 14.78
CA ARG A 474 -18.97 9.35 13.51
C ARG A 474 -18.39 10.06 12.27
N GLY A 475 -17.97 11.30 12.42
CA GLY A 475 -17.35 12.12 11.36
C GLY A 475 -15.82 11.97 11.29
N ALA A 476 -15.19 11.19 12.17
CA ALA A 476 -13.73 11.04 12.20
C ALA A 476 -13.16 10.58 10.84
N VAL A 477 -13.90 9.74 10.11
CA VAL A 477 -13.51 9.25 8.78
C VAL A 477 -13.36 10.37 7.74
N VAL A 478 -14.03 11.52 7.93
CA VAL A 478 -13.89 12.71 7.07
C VAL A 478 -12.45 13.23 7.03
N ALA A 479 -11.64 12.93 8.04
CA ALA A 479 -10.21 13.27 8.04
C ALA A 479 -9.46 12.70 6.82
N TRP A 480 -9.89 11.55 6.26
CA TRP A 480 -9.34 11.03 5.00
C TRP A 480 -9.65 11.92 3.81
N GLY A 481 -10.85 12.52 3.78
CA GLY A 481 -11.23 13.50 2.77
C GLY A 481 -10.35 14.75 2.83
N VAL A 482 -10.02 15.21 4.03
CA VAL A 482 -9.13 16.38 4.21
C VAL A 482 -7.69 16.05 3.79
N ALA A 483 -7.15 14.90 4.20
CA ALA A 483 -5.83 14.47 3.74
C ALA A 483 -5.80 14.32 2.22
N GLY A 484 -6.80 13.65 1.63
CA GLY A 484 -6.94 13.50 0.18
C GLY A 484 -7.03 14.85 -0.55
N ALA A 485 -7.82 15.79 -0.03
CA ALA A 485 -7.89 17.15 -0.56
C ALA A 485 -6.55 17.88 -0.48
N ALA A 486 -5.82 17.79 0.65
CA ALA A 486 -4.49 18.38 0.77
C ALA A 486 -3.48 17.79 -0.23
N LEU A 487 -3.53 16.47 -0.47
CA LEU A 487 -2.73 15.81 -1.52
C LEU A 487 -3.09 16.33 -2.91
N LEU A 488 -4.38 16.39 -3.25
CA LEU A 488 -4.85 16.86 -4.56
C LEU A 488 -4.50 18.33 -4.79
N ILE A 489 -4.77 19.21 -3.82
CA ILE A 489 -4.44 20.63 -3.90
C ILE A 489 -2.92 20.81 -4.00
N GLY A 490 -2.13 20.08 -3.20
CA GLY A 490 -0.67 20.22 -3.20
C GLY A 490 0.01 19.71 -4.47
N TRP A 491 -0.51 18.64 -5.09
CA TRP A 491 0.15 18.00 -6.24
C TRP A 491 -0.46 18.39 -7.58
N VAL A 492 -1.78 18.49 -7.66
CA VAL A 492 -2.54 18.75 -8.90
C VAL A 492 -2.91 20.23 -9.01
N GLY A 493 -3.13 20.92 -7.89
CA GLY A 493 -3.52 22.34 -7.87
C GLY A 493 -2.60 23.25 -8.68
N PRO A 494 -1.27 23.22 -8.46
CA PRO A 494 -0.34 24.02 -9.25
C PRO A 494 -0.33 23.66 -10.75
N ALA A 495 -0.60 22.39 -11.10
CA ALA A 495 -0.61 21.93 -12.48
C ALA A 495 -1.88 22.37 -13.24
N LEU A 496 -2.99 22.61 -12.53
CA LEU A 496 -4.26 23.08 -13.08
C LEU A 496 -4.46 24.60 -12.98
N ASP A 497 -3.44 25.33 -12.52
CA ASP A 497 -3.46 26.80 -12.33
C ASP A 497 -4.68 27.29 -11.51
N VAL A 498 -4.98 26.58 -10.43
CA VAL A 498 -6.15 26.82 -9.58
C VAL A 498 -5.97 28.13 -8.77
N PRO A 499 -7.03 28.91 -8.48
CA PRO A 499 -6.89 30.17 -7.75
C PRO A 499 -6.12 30.04 -6.43
N GLN A 500 -5.27 31.04 -6.12
CA GLN A 500 -4.42 31.02 -4.92
C GLN A 500 -5.18 30.77 -3.62
N VAL A 501 -6.42 31.28 -3.50
CA VAL A 501 -7.29 31.03 -2.33
C VAL A 501 -7.50 29.52 -2.06
N VAL A 502 -7.53 28.70 -3.12
CA VAL A 502 -7.66 27.24 -3.00
C VAL A 502 -6.33 26.60 -2.60
N LEU A 503 -5.21 27.10 -3.13
CA LEU A 503 -3.86 26.64 -2.78
C LEU A 503 -3.52 26.96 -1.31
N ASP A 504 -3.91 28.14 -0.85
CA ASP A 504 -3.73 28.62 0.53
C ASP A 504 -4.60 27.83 1.52
N LEU A 505 -5.62 27.09 1.06
CA LEU A 505 -6.37 26.20 1.94
C LEU A 505 -5.49 25.03 2.45
N SER A 506 -4.44 24.68 1.70
CA SER A 506 -3.50 23.63 2.09
C SER A 506 -2.45 24.18 3.06
N PRO A 507 -2.24 23.54 4.24
CA PRO A 507 -1.18 23.96 5.16
C PRO A 507 0.22 23.83 4.53
N TYR A 508 0.39 23.00 3.51
CA TYR A 508 1.65 22.83 2.79
C TYR A 508 2.03 24.04 1.93
N GLY A 509 1.06 24.83 1.47
CA GLY A 509 1.33 26.02 0.65
C GLY A 509 2.09 27.11 1.41
N HIS A 510 1.97 27.13 2.74
CA HIS A 510 2.57 28.13 3.62
C HIS A 510 3.98 27.79 4.10
N LEU A 511 4.43 26.55 3.89
CA LEU A 511 5.73 26.09 4.37
C LEU A 511 6.88 26.63 3.51
N PRO A 512 8.07 26.88 4.12
CA PRO A 512 9.24 27.28 3.36
C PRO A 512 9.70 26.14 2.42
N LYS A 513 10.02 26.50 1.18
CA LYS A 513 10.56 25.59 0.17
C LYS A 513 12.06 25.38 0.41
N LEU A 514 12.39 24.49 1.35
CA LEU A 514 13.76 24.07 1.63
C LEU A 514 14.16 22.87 0.73
N PRO A 515 15.43 22.73 0.30
CA PRO A 515 16.63 23.50 0.67
C PRO A 515 16.87 24.80 -0.16
N GLY A 516 15.82 25.58 -0.47
CA GLY A 516 15.91 26.89 -1.10
C GLY A 516 16.31 28.07 -0.17
N PRO A 517 16.09 29.32 -0.60
CA PRO A 517 16.93 30.46 -0.21
C PRO A 517 16.90 30.84 1.28
N HIS A 518 15.75 30.79 1.98
CA HIS A 518 15.70 31.13 3.42
C HIS A 518 14.59 30.40 4.20
N MET A 519 14.87 30.14 5.49
CA MET A 519 13.90 29.58 6.44
C MET A 519 12.90 30.66 6.89
N ALA A 520 11.60 30.40 6.70
CA ALA A 520 10.52 31.24 7.22
C ALA A 520 9.97 30.66 8.53
N TRP A 521 10.38 31.21 9.67
CA TRP A 521 9.94 30.72 10.98
C TRP A 521 8.49 31.04 11.31
N THR A 522 7.98 32.18 10.82
CA THR A 522 6.61 32.62 11.14
C THR A 522 5.55 31.61 10.70
N PRO A 523 5.51 31.13 9.44
CA PRO A 523 4.54 30.10 9.02
C PRO A 523 4.71 28.76 9.74
N VAL A 524 5.95 28.37 10.05
CA VAL A 524 6.25 27.12 10.77
C VAL A 524 5.67 27.16 12.18
N LEU A 525 5.87 28.27 12.90
CA LEU A 525 5.37 28.45 14.25
C LEU A 525 3.84 28.61 14.29
N THR A 526 3.25 29.33 13.34
CA THR A 526 1.78 29.49 13.28
C THR A 526 1.08 28.16 13.01
N LEU A 527 1.55 27.36 12.04
CA LEU A 527 0.98 26.03 11.77
C LEU A 527 1.13 25.10 12.96
N THR A 528 2.28 25.13 13.65
CA THR A 528 2.49 24.34 14.86
C THR A 528 1.52 24.76 15.99
N GLY A 529 1.29 26.07 16.15
CA GLY A 529 0.30 26.60 17.09
C GLY A 529 -1.13 26.15 16.75
N ILE A 530 -1.52 26.21 15.47
CA ILE A 530 -2.82 25.72 14.98
C ILE A 530 -2.98 24.24 15.30
N ALA A 531 -1.97 23.41 15.01
CA ALA A 531 -1.99 21.99 15.32
C ALA A 531 -2.21 21.74 16.82
N ALA A 532 -1.52 22.48 17.69
CA ALA A 532 -1.69 22.37 19.14
C ALA A 532 -3.12 22.73 19.60
N VAL A 533 -3.71 23.79 19.04
CA VAL A 533 -5.09 24.20 19.34
C VAL A 533 -6.10 23.12 18.88
N LEU A 534 -5.93 22.57 17.68
CA LEU A 534 -6.81 21.51 17.17
C LEU A 534 -6.74 20.24 18.04
N VAL A 535 -5.54 19.82 18.43
CA VAL A 535 -5.34 18.66 19.34
C VAL A 535 -5.96 18.93 20.70
N ALA A 536 -5.75 20.12 21.28
CA ALA A 536 -6.34 20.50 22.56
C ALA A 536 -7.87 20.48 22.51
N GLY A 537 -8.47 21.04 21.45
CA GLY A 537 -9.91 21.01 21.21
C GLY A 537 -10.46 19.59 21.10
N GLY A 538 -9.78 18.69 20.37
CA GLY A 538 -10.18 17.29 20.25
C GLY A 538 -10.07 16.52 21.56
N LEU A 539 -9.01 16.75 22.35
CA LEU A 539 -8.87 16.14 23.68
C LEU A 539 -9.92 16.64 24.68
N LEU A 540 -10.26 17.94 24.63
CA LEU A 540 -11.34 18.51 25.43
C LEU A 540 -12.71 17.91 25.04
N GLY A 541 -12.96 17.72 23.74
CA GLY A 541 -14.14 17.01 23.23
C GLY A 541 -14.21 15.58 23.77
N LEU A 542 -13.11 14.82 23.66
CA LEU A 542 -13.02 13.44 24.14
C LEU A 542 -13.25 13.32 25.65
N ARG A 543 -12.81 14.32 26.43
CA ARG A 543 -13.02 14.36 27.88
C ARG A 543 -14.49 14.53 28.25
N ARG A 544 -15.27 15.28 27.44
CA ARG A 544 -16.66 15.64 27.74
C ARG A 544 -17.69 14.69 27.14
N ARG A 545 -17.42 14.11 25.97
CA ARG A 545 -18.37 13.21 25.28
C ARG A 545 -18.43 11.83 25.93
N ASP A 546 -19.52 11.11 25.74
CA ASP A 546 -19.59 9.69 26.08
C ASP A 546 -18.85 8.81 25.04
N MET A 547 -18.40 7.63 25.47
CA MET A 547 -17.84 6.63 24.56
C MET A 547 -19.00 6.00 23.79
N THR A 548 -18.82 5.78 22.49
CA THR A 548 -19.87 5.13 21.69
C THR A 548 -19.95 3.64 22.04
N ALA A 549 -21.14 3.18 22.40
CA ALA A 549 -21.50 1.77 22.59
C ALA A 549 -21.65 1.02 21.26
#